data_AF-A0A813BYX5-F1
#
_entry.id   AF-A0A813BYX5-F1
#
_cell.length_a   1.000
_cell.length_b   1.000
_cell.length_c   1.000
_cell.angle_alpha   90.00
_cell.angle_beta   90.00
_cell.angle_gamma   90.00
#
_symmetry.space_group_name_H-M   'P 1'
#
loop_
_entity.id
_entity.type
_entity.pdbx_description
1 polymer ?
#
loop_
_entity_poly.entity_id
_entity_poly.type
_entity_poly.pdbx_seq_one_letter_code
_entity_poly.pdbx_strand_id
1 'polypeptide(L)'
;MSANTIRNCARRLSKNGWQPCDVAEDNKSAPAPAQIKPQRESHEVLLKRLVRECVHNIAHGRADEDYILAIAKLQAHGMYAGDKFASSSFLQVVEFVGAKLLQIAQLEELAQVLPGVGVLPPLALTFDTVTSGSNMFSRAETCQIIMVASISPIDGLLRDHFMSSPSVGMYHDGDSQARGVLDALSVHPANLSIPALLARGLVMVGGDGANAQGGPSNRHNSTASCNKLHRLVYKDCHRDEHVEWEPFHKSEAAMRSSIDKSEMCKEMLAIGRAMSQHFGYGCGRILYRSVISEMQEDFGHAAQVGGTRKGEALANVAANILSNYRAYAVGLHAKVKEKQRGHGSSSQKSLLTLGRRLLSVDLVIFTLAMSDIMRDRQKPWTLMTQRSGQLPWVLHRYFLKRQERLQEDVNSLREVRRLASLLTLLQHYVDPGSLKRFMFAQLFTSSGRRWYETTRHLFSVVPRKKSC
;
A
#
# COMPACT_ATOMS: atom_id res chain seq x y z
N MET A 1 32.84 -13.26 3.65
CA MET A 1 32.31 -14.62 3.91
C MET A 1 32.50 -15.48 2.66
N SER A 2 32.91 -16.74 2.77
CA SER A 2 33.20 -17.56 1.58
C SER A 2 31.91 -18.09 0.92
N ALA A 3 31.91 -18.22 -0.41
CA ALA A 3 30.80 -18.84 -1.15
C ALA A 3 30.52 -20.28 -0.68
N ASN A 4 31.55 -21.00 -0.22
CA ASN A 4 31.42 -22.35 0.32
C ASN A 4 30.61 -22.38 1.62
N THR A 5 30.72 -21.37 2.48
CA THR A 5 29.92 -21.26 3.70
C THR A 5 28.44 -21.13 3.38
N ILE A 6 28.08 -20.27 2.43
CA ILE A 6 26.69 -20.07 1.99
C ILE A 6 26.11 -21.34 1.38
N ARG A 7 26.87 -22.01 0.49
CA ARG A 7 26.46 -23.29 -0.11
C ARG A 7 26.27 -24.39 0.94
N ASN A 8 27.13 -24.45 1.96
CA ASN A 8 26.99 -25.40 3.05
C ASN A 8 25.75 -25.13 3.90
N CYS A 9 25.44 -23.86 4.18
CA CYS A 9 24.21 -23.47 4.87
C CYS A 9 22.97 -23.82 4.04
N ALA A 10 22.95 -23.45 2.75
CA ALA A 10 21.84 -23.78 1.84
C ALA A 10 21.59 -25.29 1.78
N ARG A 11 22.64 -26.09 1.61
CA ARG A 11 22.55 -27.56 1.60
C ARG A 11 22.00 -28.14 2.91
N ARG A 12 22.33 -27.55 4.06
CA ARG A 12 21.78 -27.98 5.36
C ARG A 12 20.30 -27.62 5.51
N LEU A 13 19.91 -26.42 5.10
CA LEU A 13 18.52 -25.95 5.14
C LEU A 13 17.64 -26.71 4.15
N SER A 14 18.10 -26.89 2.92
CA SER A 14 17.40 -27.65 1.87
C SER A 14 17.10 -29.09 2.32
N LYS A 15 18.06 -29.76 2.97
CA LYS A 15 17.84 -31.08 3.59
C LYS A 15 16.78 -31.10 4.69
N ASN A 16 16.51 -29.96 5.34
CA ASN A 16 15.50 -29.81 6.38
C ASN A 16 14.22 -29.12 5.85
N GLY A 17 13.99 -29.14 4.53
CA GLY A 17 12.82 -28.50 3.92
C GLY A 17 12.75 -26.99 4.17
N TRP A 18 13.91 -26.32 4.28
CA TRP A 18 14.04 -24.90 4.62
C TRP A 18 13.43 -24.50 5.97
N GLN A 19 13.18 -25.47 6.85
CA GLN A 19 12.73 -25.22 8.22
C GLN A 19 13.89 -24.76 9.09
N PRO A 20 13.63 -23.92 10.12
CA PRO A 20 14.62 -23.64 11.15
C PRO A 20 15.19 -24.95 11.70
N CYS A 21 16.51 -25.10 11.67
CA CYS A 21 17.15 -26.20 12.39
C CYS A 21 17.00 -25.90 13.88
N ASP A 22 15.99 -26.48 14.53
CA ASP A 22 15.94 -26.46 15.99
C ASP A 22 17.18 -27.18 16.50
N VAL A 23 17.80 -26.56 17.50
CA VAL A 23 18.89 -27.21 18.23
C VAL A 23 18.21 -28.28 19.06
N ALA A 24 18.65 -29.53 18.92
CA ALA A 24 18.21 -30.59 19.82
C ALA A 24 18.33 -30.04 21.25
N GLU A 25 17.20 -29.94 21.96
CA GLU A 25 17.22 -29.58 23.37
C GLU A 25 18.14 -30.58 24.06
N ASP A 26 19.24 -30.11 24.62
CA ASP A 26 20.03 -30.90 25.55
C ASP A 26 19.10 -31.22 26.73
N ASN A 27 18.43 -32.37 26.64
CA ASN A 27 17.62 -32.96 27.68
C ASN A 27 18.53 -33.32 28.86
N LYS A 28 18.84 -32.33 29.68
CA LYS A 28 19.32 -32.51 31.05
C LYS A 28 18.40 -31.74 31.98
N SER A 29 17.36 -32.43 32.41
CA SER A 29 16.58 -32.08 33.60
C SER A 29 17.55 -31.90 34.78
N ALA A 30 17.77 -30.67 35.20
CA ALA A 30 18.42 -30.33 36.46
C ALA A 30 17.39 -29.71 37.43
N PRO A 31 17.50 -29.99 38.75
CA PRO A 31 16.48 -29.62 39.73
C PRO A 31 16.51 -28.12 40.10
N ALA A 32 15.44 -27.72 40.78
CA ALA A 32 14.98 -26.38 41.16
C ALA A 32 16.00 -25.50 41.95
N PRO A 33 15.73 -24.18 42.13
CA PRO A 33 16.71 -23.11 41.98
C PRO A 33 17.54 -22.84 43.25
N ALA A 34 18.86 -22.87 43.10
CA ALA A 34 19.77 -22.10 43.93
C ALA A 34 20.09 -20.76 43.24
N GLN A 35 20.25 -19.71 44.06
CA GLN A 35 20.52 -18.32 43.71
C GLN A 35 21.22 -18.11 42.34
N ILE A 36 20.49 -17.48 41.42
CA ILE A 36 20.92 -17.22 40.05
C ILE A 36 22.04 -16.17 40.05
N LYS A 37 23.30 -16.61 40.07
CA LYS A 37 24.32 -15.89 39.31
C LYS A 37 23.88 -15.95 37.85
N PRO A 38 23.97 -14.86 37.06
CA PRO A 38 23.60 -14.90 35.65
C PRO A 38 24.43 -16.00 34.98
N GLN A 39 23.78 -17.14 34.72
CA GLN A 39 24.36 -18.20 33.91
C GLN A 39 24.67 -17.53 32.59
N ARG A 40 25.95 -17.52 32.20
CA ARG A 40 26.33 -17.08 30.85
C ARG A 40 25.52 -17.93 29.88
N GLU A 41 24.50 -17.33 29.27
CA GLU A 41 23.75 -17.96 28.19
C GLU A 41 24.76 -18.46 27.16
N SER A 42 24.48 -19.62 26.56
CA SER A 42 25.39 -20.16 25.55
C SER A 42 25.54 -19.14 24.42
N HIS A 43 26.76 -19.06 23.87
CA HIS A 43 27.06 -18.17 22.75
C HIS A 43 26.11 -18.36 21.56
N GLU A 44 25.54 -19.56 21.42
CA GLU A 44 24.55 -19.88 20.41
C GLU A 44 23.17 -19.24 20.66
N VAL A 45 22.68 -19.27 21.90
CA VAL A 45 21.41 -18.62 22.28
C VAL A 45 21.51 -17.10 22.06
N LEU A 46 22.65 -16.52 22.42
CA LEU A 46 22.98 -15.12 22.16
C LEU A 46 22.86 -14.78 20.67
N LEU A 47 23.56 -15.54 19.82
CA LEU A 47 23.57 -15.33 18.37
C LEU A 47 22.17 -15.49 17.76
N LYS A 48 21.37 -16.47 18.21
CA LYS A 48 19.99 -16.62 17.74
C LYS A 48 19.14 -15.39 18.05
N ARG A 49 19.26 -14.83 19.27
CA ARG A 49 18.53 -13.63 19.67
C ARG A 49 18.94 -12.43 18.79
N LEU A 50 20.23 -12.24 18.59
CA LEU A 50 20.77 -11.16 17.77
C LEU A 50 20.33 -11.28 16.30
N VAL A 51 20.42 -12.48 15.71
CA VAL A 51 19.93 -12.73 14.34
C VAL A 51 18.43 -12.49 14.24
N ARG A 52 17.62 -12.89 15.23
CA ARG A 52 16.18 -12.59 15.26
C ARG A 52 15.90 -11.10 15.27
N GLU A 53 16.65 -10.33 16.07
CA GLU A 53 16.53 -8.87 16.07
C GLU A 53 16.99 -8.25 14.74
N CYS A 54 18.08 -8.74 14.15
CA CYS A 54 18.49 -8.32 12.81
C CYS A 54 17.36 -8.55 11.80
N VAL A 55 16.82 -9.77 11.73
CA VAL A 55 15.71 -10.12 10.84
C VAL A 55 14.47 -9.27 11.14
N HIS A 56 14.16 -9.01 12.40
CA HIS A 56 13.06 -8.12 12.78
C HIS A 56 13.27 -6.71 12.25
N ASN A 57 14.45 -6.11 12.44
CA ASN A 57 14.75 -4.77 11.96
C ASN A 57 14.70 -4.69 10.41
N ILE A 58 15.31 -5.66 9.73
CA ILE A 58 15.31 -5.75 8.25
C ILE A 58 13.88 -5.92 7.72
N ALA A 59 13.09 -6.83 8.29
CA ALA A 59 11.71 -7.09 7.85
C ALA A 59 10.78 -5.88 8.02
N HIS A 60 11.12 -4.95 8.92
CA HIS A 60 10.37 -3.71 9.15
C HIS A 60 10.97 -2.50 8.44
N GLY A 61 12.04 -2.67 7.65
CA GLY A 61 12.71 -1.59 6.93
C GLY A 61 13.26 -0.50 7.86
N ARG A 62 13.71 -0.89 9.06
CA ARG A 62 14.28 0.03 10.05
C ARG A 62 15.71 0.43 9.68
N ALA A 63 16.17 1.56 10.19
CA ALA A 63 17.54 2.00 9.98
C ALA A 63 18.52 1.11 10.76
N ASP A 64 19.77 1.02 10.30
CA ASP A 64 20.82 0.27 11.00
C ASP A 64 20.99 0.71 12.47
N GLU A 65 20.77 2.01 12.75
CA GLU A 65 20.82 2.58 14.10
C GLU A 65 19.70 2.03 15.01
N ASP A 66 18.54 1.69 14.45
CA ASP A 66 17.42 1.13 15.22
C ASP A 66 17.76 -0.27 15.76
N TYR A 67 18.57 -1.05 15.04
CA TYR A 67 19.09 -2.31 15.55
C TYR A 67 19.98 -2.09 16.79
N ILE A 68 20.89 -1.11 16.74
CA ILE A 68 21.76 -0.78 17.88
C ILE A 68 20.91 -0.33 19.08
N LEU A 69 19.90 0.51 18.85
CA LEU A 69 18.95 0.93 19.89
C LEU A 69 18.15 -0.25 20.45
N ALA A 70 17.74 -1.20 19.60
CA ALA A 70 17.05 -2.41 20.04
C ALA A 70 17.95 -3.27 20.94
N ILE A 71 19.23 -3.46 20.57
CA ILE A 71 20.18 -4.18 21.41
C ILE A 71 20.41 -3.48 22.75
N ALA A 72 20.56 -2.15 22.76
CA ALA A 72 20.70 -1.37 23.99
C ALA A 72 19.46 -1.52 24.89
N LYS A 73 18.25 -1.55 24.31
CA LYS A 73 17.02 -1.84 25.06
C LYS A 73 17.03 -3.25 25.64
N LEU A 74 17.44 -4.28 24.90
CA LEU A 74 17.54 -5.64 25.43
C LEU A 74 18.51 -5.71 26.64
N GLN A 75 19.67 -5.06 26.53
CA GLN A 75 20.65 -4.96 27.60
C GLN A 75 20.08 -4.24 28.84
N ALA A 76 19.33 -3.15 28.64
CA ALA A 76 18.67 -2.44 29.73
C ALA A 76 17.60 -3.28 30.45
N HIS A 77 17.03 -4.29 29.78
CA HIS A 77 16.10 -5.26 30.37
C HIS A 77 16.80 -6.52 30.92
N GLY A 78 18.12 -6.47 31.13
CA GLY A 78 18.89 -7.56 31.74
C GLY A 78 19.28 -8.69 30.77
N MET A 79 19.00 -8.55 29.48
CA MET A 79 19.43 -9.53 28.48
C MET A 79 20.82 -9.16 27.95
N TYR A 80 21.84 -9.91 28.35
CA TYR A 80 23.19 -9.73 27.82
C TYR A 80 23.20 -10.06 26.32
N ALA A 81 23.67 -9.12 25.50
CA ALA A 81 23.74 -9.24 24.04
C ALA A 81 25.20 -9.29 23.51
N GLY A 82 26.17 -8.99 24.38
CA GLY A 82 27.58 -8.81 24.01
C GLY A 82 27.84 -7.62 23.10
N ASP A 83 29.08 -7.15 23.04
CA ASP A 83 29.43 -5.94 22.28
C ASP A 83 29.85 -6.26 20.83
N LYS A 84 30.36 -7.47 20.60
CA LYS A 84 30.92 -7.89 19.32
C LYS A 84 29.93 -7.86 18.16
N PHE A 85 28.67 -8.15 18.43
CA PHE A 85 27.61 -8.30 17.42
C PHE A 85 26.54 -7.20 17.50
N ALA A 86 26.71 -6.24 18.43
CA ALA A 86 25.91 -5.03 18.54
C ALA A 86 26.42 -3.96 17.55
N SER A 87 26.53 -4.31 16.27
CA SER A 87 27.05 -3.40 15.23
C SER A 87 26.25 -3.49 13.93
N SER A 88 26.22 -2.40 13.17
CA SER A 88 25.65 -2.36 11.82
C SER A 88 26.30 -3.37 10.89
N SER A 89 27.59 -3.63 11.04
CA SER A 89 28.30 -4.64 10.25
C SER A 89 27.74 -6.05 10.46
N PHE A 90 27.31 -6.39 11.69
CA PHE A 90 26.68 -7.69 11.95
C PHE A 90 25.31 -7.79 11.28
N LEU A 91 24.49 -6.72 11.39
CA LEU A 91 23.20 -6.61 10.70
C LEU A 91 23.35 -6.84 9.18
N GLN A 92 24.28 -6.14 8.54
CA GLN A 92 24.57 -6.26 7.11
C GLN A 92 25.04 -7.67 6.71
N VAL A 93 25.81 -8.34 7.57
CA VAL A 93 26.23 -9.72 7.34
C VAL A 93 25.02 -10.67 7.40
N VAL A 94 24.14 -10.52 8.39
CA VAL A 94 22.91 -11.32 8.50
C VAL A 94 22.01 -11.11 7.29
N GLU A 95 21.84 -9.86 6.87
CA GLU A 95 21.08 -9.49 5.68
C GLU A 95 21.66 -10.14 4.41
N PHE A 96 22.96 -9.99 4.18
CA PHE A 96 23.64 -10.56 3.02
C PHE A 96 23.50 -12.09 2.95
N VAL A 97 23.69 -12.78 4.08
CA VAL A 97 23.56 -14.23 4.15
C VAL A 97 22.11 -14.65 3.89
N GLY A 98 21.15 -14.00 4.54
CA GLY A 98 19.72 -14.26 4.34
C GLY A 98 19.32 -14.11 2.88
N ALA A 99 19.71 -13.00 2.26
CA ALA A 99 19.45 -12.74 0.84
C ALA A 99 20.06 -13.83 -0.05
N LYS A 100 21.32 -14.24 0.19
CA LYS A 100 21.96 -15.28 -0.61
C LYS A 100 21.33 -16.66 -0.45
N LEU A 101 20.86 -17.00 0.75
CA LEU A 101 20.13 -18.24 0.99
C LEU A 101 18.78 -18.27 0.27
N LEU A 102 18.05 -17.15 0.28
CA LEU A 102 16.80 -17.02 -0.46
C LEU A 102 17.02 -17.16 -1.98
N GLN A 103 18.06 -16.54 -2.53
CA GLN A 103 18.40 -16.68 -3.96
C GLN A 103 18.70 -18.14 -4.35
N ILE A 104 19.35 -18.91 -3.47
CA ILE A 104 19.62 -20.34 -3.71
C ILE A 104 18.33 -21.16 -3.61
N ALA A 105 17.46 -20.89 -2.62
CA ALA A 105 16.17 -21.55 -2.51
C ALA A 105 15.31 -21.34 -3.78
N GLN A 106 15.28 -20.11 -4.28
CA GLN A 106 14.58 -19.77 -5.52
C GLN A 106 15.18 -20.48 -6.73
N LEU A 107 16.51 -20.59 -6.82
CA LEU A 107 17.16 -21.39 -7.87
C LEU A 107 16.71 -22.86 -7.81
N GLU A 108 16.70 -23.48 -6.63
CA GLU A 108 16.28 -24.88 -6.45
C GLU A 108 14.83 -25.09 -6.89
N GLU A 109 13.93 -24.14 -6.61
CA GLU A 109 12.54 -24.19 -7.05
C GLU A 109 12.40 -23.98 -8.57
N LEU A 110 13.03 -22.93 -9.11
CA LEU A 110 12.99 -22.60 -10.53
C LEU A 110 13.67 -23.66 -11.42
N ALA A 111 14.57 -24.48 -10.88
CA ALA A 111 15.24 -25.55 -11.63
C ALA A 111 14.39 -26.83 -11.76
N GLN A 112 13.28 -26.94 -11.03
CA GLN A 112 12.42 -28.12 -11.07
C GLN A 112 11.51 -28.09 -12.31
N VAL A 113 11.29 -29.28 -12.89
CA VAL A 113 10.35 -29.46 -14.01
C VAL A 113 8.93 -29.69 -13.47
N LEU A 114 7.93 -29.23 -14.22
CA LEU A 114 6.53 -29.49 -13.89
C LEU A 114 6.23 -31.00 -13.99
N PRO A 115 5.74 -31.64 -12.92
CA PRO A 115 5.39 -33.06 -12.94
C PRO A 115 4.35 -33.33 -14.02
N GLY A 116 4.53 -34.42 -14.78
CA GLY A 116 3.62 -34.82 -15.86
C GLY A 116 3.76 -34.06 -17.18
N VAL A 117 4.35 -32.86 -17.18
CA VAL A 117 4.64 -32.09 -18.42
C VAL A 117 6.10 -32.29 -18.85
N GLY A 118 7.03 -32.46 -17.91
CA GLY A 118 8.44 -32.71 -18.21
C GLY A 118 9.21 -31.50 -18.73
N VAL A 119 8.66 -30.31 -18.57
CA VAL A 119 9.28 -29.03 -18.98
C VAL A 119 9.50 -28.13 -17.76
N LEU A 120 10.43 -27.20 -17.87
CA LEU A 120 10.56 -26.12 -16.88
C LEU A 120 9.32 -25.23 -16.92
N PRO A 121 8.87 -24.68 -15.77
CA PRO A 121 7.72 -23.80 -15.74
C PRO A 121 7.99 -22.53 -16.55
N PRO A 122 7.02 -22.09 -17.39
CA PRO A 122 7.08 -20.79 -18.06
C PRO A 122 7.16 -19.66 -17.04
N LEU A 123 7.75 -18.54 -17.47
CA LEU A 123 8.03 -17.40 -16.60
C LEU A 123 7.20 -16.18 -17.02
N ALA A 124 6.64 -15.47 -16.05
CA ALA A 124 6.20 -14.10 -16.22
C ALA A 124 7.17 -13.18 -15.47
N LEU A 125 7.69 -12.16 -16.14
CA LEU A 125 8.59 -11.18 -15.54
C LEU A 125 7.78 -9.93 -15.18
N THR A 126 7.95 -9.42 -13.98
CA THR A 126 7.44 -8.10 -13.59
C THR A 126 8.55 -7.25 -13.03
N PHE A 127 8.56 -5.96 -13.36
CA PHE A 127 9.45 -5.03 -12.71
C PHE A 127 8.85 -3.64 -12.59
N ASP A 128 9.22 -2.99 -11.49
CA ASP A 128 8.72 -1.65 -11.16
C ASP A 128 9.84 -0.77 -10.61
N THR A 129 9.79 0.52 -10.95
CA THR A 129 10.78 1.48 -10.49
C THR A 129 10.24 2.18 -9.24
N VAL A 130 10.93 2.04 -8.12
CA VAL A 130 10.54 2.63 -6.85
C VAL A 130 11.60 3.61 -6.35
N THR A 131 11.17 4.75 -5.84
CA THR A 131 12.07 5.74 -5.25
C THR A 131 11.96 5.67 -3.73
N SER A 132 13.10 5.44 -3.07
CA SER A 132 13.24 5.45 -1.61
C SER A 132 13.76 6.81 -1.14
N GLY A 133 13.14 7.34 -0.08
CA GLY A 133 13.43 8.66 0.50
C GLY A 133 12.16 9.47 0.71
N SER A 134 11.62 9.47 1.94
CA SER A 134 10.33 10.08 2.28
C SER A 134 10.42 11.52 2.81
N ASN A 135 11.63 12.07 2.99
CA ASN A 135 11.82 13.35 3.68
C ASN A 135 12.53 14.34 2.76
N MET A 136 12.26 15.66 2.91
CA MET A 136 12.88 16.75 2.12
C MET A 136 14.42 16.76 2.09
N PHE A 137 15.09 15.91 2.88
CA PHE A 137 16.54 15.87 3.09
C PHE A 137 17.20 14.51 2.80
N SER A 138 16.45 13.46 2.47
CA SER A 138 17.05 12.17 2.06
C SER A 138 17.43 12.22 0.58
N ARG A 139 18.66 11.78 0.23
CA ARG A 139 19.01 11.54 -1.18
C ARG A 139 18.06 10.48 -1.71
N ALA A 140 17.22 10.86 -2.67
CA ALA A 140 16.28 9.95 -3.31
C ALA A 140 17.09 8.92 -4.11
N GLU A 141 17.14 7.68 -3.65
CA GLU A 141 17.65 6.57 -4.44
C GLU A 141 16.48 5.91 -5.15
N THR A 142 16.64 5.63 -6.43
CA THR A 142 15.63 4.93 -7.22
C THR A 142 16.17 3.55 -7.55
N CYS A 143 15.41 2.50 -7.23
CA CYS A 143 15.75 1.12 -7.52
C CYS A 143 14.65 0.45 -8.35
N GLN A 144 15.00 -0.64 -9.02
CA GLN A 144 14.08 -1.46 -9.80
C GLN A 144 13.76 -2.75 -9.07
N ILE A 145 12.54 -2.91 -8.60
CA ILE A 145 12.09 -4.19 -8.05
C ILE A 145 11.87 -5.16 -9.22
N ILE A 146 12.58 -6.28 -9.23
CA ILE A 146 12.47 -7.31 -10.28
C ILE A 146 11.91 -8.58 -9.66
N MET A 147 10.82 -9.09 -10.22
CA MET A 147 10.15 -10.30 -9.80
C MET A 147 9.87 -11.21 -10.98
N VAL A 148 9.95 -12.52 -10.75
CA VAL A 148 9.55 -13.53 -11.72
C VAL A 148 8.48 -14.39 -11.09
N ALA A 149 7.37 -14.58 -11.78
CA ALA A 149 6.33 -15.50 -11.39
C ALA A 149 6.42 -16.79 -12.20
N SER A 150 6.28 -17.94 -11.54
CA SER A 150 6.28 -19.26 -12.17
C SER A 150 5.35 -20.22 -11.44
N ILE A 151 4.90 -21.27 -12.13
CA ILE A 151 4.10 -22.33 -11.50
C ILE A 151 5.06 -23.21 -10.69
N SER A 152 4.81 -23.34 -9.39
CA SER A 152 5.61 -24.20 -8.52
C SER A 152 5.38 -25.68 -8.88
N PRO A 153 6.45 -26.45 -9.15
CA PRO A 153 6.34 -27.89 -9.40
C PRO A 153 5.83 -28.71 -8.20
N ILE A 154 5.85 -28.12 -7.00
CA ILE A 154 5.50 -28.82 -5.74
C ILE A 154 3.99 -28.84 -5.52
N ASP A 155 3.33 -27.68 -5.67
CA ASP A 155 1.91 -27.51 -5.34
C ASP A 155 1.05 -27.07 -6.54
N GLY A 156 1.66 -26.82 -7.71
CA GLY A 156 0.98 -26.36 -8.91
C GLY A 156 0.46 -24.93 -8.81
N LEU A 157 0.83 -24.17 -7.79
CA LEU A 157 0.39 -22.78 -7.60
C LEU A 157 1.34 -21.80 -8.28
N LEU A 158 0.81 -20.67 -8.73
CA LEU A 158 1.63 -19.56 -9.20
C LEU A 158 2.34 -18.92 -8.00
N ARG A 159 3.66 -18.84 -8.06
CA ARG A 159 4.50 -18.22 -7.02
C ARG A 159 5.33 -17.10 -7.60
N ASP A 160 5.48 -16.06 -6.78
CA ASP A 160 6.29 -14.90 -7.09
C ASP A 160 7.68 -15.04 -6.44
N HIS A 161 8.74 -14.83 -7.23
CA HIS A 161 10.12 -14.88 -6.79
C HIS A 161 10.75 -13.50 -6.96
N PHE A 162 11.12 -12.87 -5.85
CA PHE A 162 11.93 -11.65 -5.88
C PHE A 162 13.34 -11.97 -6.38
N MET A 163 13.75 -11.37 -7.50
CA MET A 163 15.02 -11.68 -8.15
C MET A 163 16.13 -10.71 -7.73
N SER A 164 15.84 -9.41 -7.76
CA SER A 164 16.82 -8.37 -7.44
C SER A 164 16.16 -7.00 -7.27
N SER A 165 16.90 -6.06 -6.70
CA SER A 165 16.54 -4.64 -6.66
C SER A 165 17.74 -3.73 -7.01
N PRO A 166 18.22 -3.71 -8.28
CA PRO A 166 19.34 -2.87 -8.65
C PRO A 166 18.99 -1.39 -8.52
N SER A 167 19.96 -0.59 -8.06
CA SER A 167 19.87 0.87 -8.12
C SER A 167 19.88 1.32 -9.57
N VAL A 168 18.95 2.19 -9.93
CA VAL A 168 18.78 2.75 -11.27
C VAL A 168 19.73 3.94 -11.49
N GLY A 169 20.28 4.50 -10.40
CA GLY A 169 21.16 5.66 -10.48
C GLY A 169 20.50 6.82 -11.24
N MET A 170 21.19 7.36 -12.25
CA MET A 170 20.67 8.39 -13.16
C MET A 170 20.05 7.85 -14.46
N TYR A 171 19.96 6.52 -14.63
CA TYR A 171 19.52 5.90 -15.89
C TYR A 171 17.99 5.81 -15.95
N HIS A 172 17.34 6.85 -16.45
CA HIS A 172 15.88 6.92 -16.51
C HIS A 172 15.28 6.58 -17.89
N ASP A 173 16.09 6.10 -18.84
CA ASP A 173 15.61 5.69 -20.15
C ASP A 173 15.27 4.19 -20.23
N GLY A 174 14.23 3.86 -20.99
CA GLY A 174 13.72 2.49 -21.05
C GLY A 174 14.70 1.44 -21.60
N ASP A 175 15.72 1.81 -22.39
CA ASP A 175 16.71 0.83 -22.90
C ASP A 175 17.69 0.44 -21.81
N SER A 176 18.21 1.43 -21.08
CA SER A 176 19.07 1.19 -19.91
C SER A 176 18.34 0.40 -18.85
N GLN A 177 17.06 0.71 -18.60
CA GLN A 177 16.22 -0.07 -17.68
C GLN A 177 16.06 -1.52 -18.13
N ALA A 178 15.71 -1.77 -19.40
CA ALA A 178 15.53 -3.13 -19.91
C ALA A 178 16.83 -3.96 -19.82
N ARG A 179 17.99 -3.35 -20.13
CA ARG A 179 19.29 -3.99 -19.98
C ARG A 179 19.63 -4.25 -18.52
N GLY A 180 19.40 -3.29 -17.64
CA GLY A 180 19.64 -3.45 -16.20
C GLY A 180 18.84 -4.61 -15.60
N VAL A 181 17.60 -4.81 -16.04
CA VAL A 181 16.80 -5.97 -15.63
C VAL A 181 17.42 -7.28 -16.14
N LEU A 182 17.79 -7.37 -17.42
CA LEU A 182 18.42 -8.57 -17.98
C LEU A 182 19.77 -8.88 -17.34
N ASP A 183 20.59 -7.86 -17.07
CA ASP A 183 21.86 -7.99 -16.38
C ASP A 183 21.64 -8.54 -14.96
N ALA A 184 20.68 -7.99 -14.21
CA ALA A 184 20.33 -8.47 -12.88
C ALA A 184 19.83 -9.93 -12.89
N LEU A 185 19.02 -10.30 -13.88
CA LEU A 185 18.53 -11.68 -14.06
C LEU A 185 19.65 -12.67 -14.42
N SER A 186 20.64 -12.22 -15.20
CA SER A 186 21.80 -13.04 -15.58
C SER A 186 22.78 -13.27 -14.43
N VAL A 187 22.95 -12.27 -13.55
CA VAL A 187 23.83 -12.36 -12.37
C VAL A 187 23.18 -13.14 -11.22
N HIS A 188 21.84 -13.25 -11.21
CA HIS A 188 21.13 -14.07 -10.24
C HIS A 188 21.60 -15.54 -10.31
N PRO A 189 21.68 -16.29 -9.18
CA PRO A 189 22.08 -17.70 -9.20
C PRO A 189 21.27 -18.61 -10.15
N ALA A 190 20.03 -18.23 -10.45
CA ALA A 190 19.18 -18.91 -11.44
C ALA A 190 19.63 -18.69 -12.91
N ASN A 191 20.55 -17.77 -13.16
CA ASN A 191 21.11 -17.40 -14.48
C ASN A 191 20.04 -17.29 -15.57
N LEU A 192 19.05 -16.42 -15.35
CA LEU A 192 17.95 -16.19 -16.28
C LEU A 192 18.40 -15.26 -17.43
N SER A 193 19.44 -15.68 -18.15
CA SER A 193 19.93 -15.06 -19.37
C SER A 193 18.89 -15.13 -20.50
N ILE A 194 19.07 -14.36 -21.57
CA ILE A 194 18.15 -14.38 -22.73
C ILE A 194 17.90 -15.80 -23.27
N PRO A 195 18.92 -16.66 -23.50
CA PRO A 195 18.69 -18.04 -23.92
C PRO A 195 17.86 -18.85 -22.92
N ALA A 196 18.07 -18.64 -21.61
CA ALA A 196 17.32 -19.34 -20.57
C ALA A 196 15.86 -18.88 -20.50
N LEU A 197 15.60 -17.58 -20.67
CA LEU A 197 14.26 -17.01 -20.76
C LEU A 197 13.50 -17.57 -21.98
N LEU A 198 14.18 -17.65 -23.13
CA LEU A 198 13.62 -18.24 -24.35
C LEU A 198 13.31 -19.73 -24.17
N ALA A 199 14.26 -20.51 -23.63
CA ALA A 199 14.10 -21.95 -23.44
C ALA A 199 12.98 -22.32 -22.45
N ARG A 200 12.77 -21.50 -21.42
CA ARG A 200 11.67 -21.67 -20.46
C ARG A 200 10.32 -21.17 -20.97
N GLY A 201 10.35 -20.23 -21.92
CA GLY A 201 9.16 -19.50 -22.36
C GLY A 201 8.86 -18.33 -21.42
N LEU A 202 9.33 -17.14 -21.78
CA LEU A 202 8.90 -15.89 -21.15
C LEU A 202 7.54 -15.51 -21.74
N VAL A 203 6.47 -15.76 -20.99
CA VAL A 203 5.09 -15.60 -21.48
C VAL A 203 4.58 -14.17 -21.38
N MET A 204 5.15 -13.38 -20.45
CA MET A 204 4.70 -12.03 -20.15
C MET A 204 5.82 -11.18 -19.55
N VAL A 205 5.82 -9.89 -19.89
CA VAL A 205 6.59 -8.84 -19.21
C VAL A 205 5.63 -7.78 -18.72
N GLY A 206 5.51 -7.59 -17.40
CA GLY A 206 4.56 -6.68 -16.79
C GLY A 206 5.22 -5.56 -15.99
N GLY A 207 4.50 -4.45 -15.87
CA GLY A 207 4.92 -3.30 -15.08
C GLY A 207 3.82 -2.25 -14.96
N ASP A 208 4.17 -1.12 -14.37
CA ASP A 208 3.29 0.04 -14.30
C ASP A 208 3.06 0.65 -15.70
N GLY A 209 2.26 1.73 -15.76
CA GLY A 209 1.94 2.37 -17.04
C GLY A 209 3.16 3.01 -17.72
N ALA A 210 4.18 3.39 -16.95
CA ALA A 210 5.41 3.94 -17.50
C ALA A 210 6.27 2.82 -18.13
N ASN A 211 6.36 1.65 -17.50
CA ASN A 211 7.16 0.54 -18.00
C ASN A 211 6.50 -0.20 -19.17
N ALA A 212 5.16 -0.39 -19.13
CA ALA A 212 4.40 -1.20 -20.08
C ALA A 212 3.73 -0.39 -21.22
N GLN A 213 4.17 0.84 -21.45
CA GLN A 213 3.58 1.77 -22.42
C GLN A 213 2.06 1.99 -22.24
N GLY A 214 1.59 2.10 -20.99
CA GLY A 214 0.18 2.08 -20.63
C GLY A 214 -0.56 3.42 -20.78
N GLY A 215 -1.67 3.40 -21.53
CA GLY A 215 -2.70 4.44 -21.53
C GLY A 215 -2.48 5.63 -22.49
N PRO A 216 -3.52 6.47 -22.71
CA PRO A 216 -3.52 7.55 -23.72
C PRO A 216 -2.61 8.75 -23.35
N SER A 217 -2.14 8.80 -22.11
CA SER A 217 -1.29 9.88 -21.59
C SER A 217 0.20 9.57 -21.70
N ASN A 218 0.58 8.50 -22.39
CA ASN A 218 1.98 8.12 -22.50
C ASN A 218 2.73 9.04 -23.49
N ARG A 219 3.18 10.19 -22.97
CA ARG A 219 3.81 11.28 -23.75
C ARG A 219 5.34 11.25 -23.72
N HIS A 220 5.94 10.29 -23.01
CA HIS A 220 7.40 10.23 -22.85
C HIS A 220 8.00 9.03 -23.58
N ASN A 221 8.87 9.30 -24.55
CA ASN A 221 9.66 8.28 -25.25
C ASN A 221 10.66 7.53 -24.33
N SER A 222 10.82 7.97 -23.09
CA SER A 222 11.72 7.37 -22.10
C SER A 222 11.16 6.13 -21.40
N THR A 223 9.91 5.72 -21.65
CA THR A 223 9.20 4.75 -20.80
C THR A 223 8.31 3.79 -21.63
N ALA A 224 8.88 2.60 -21.87
CA ALA A 224 8.32 1.39 -22.48
C ALA A 224 9.31 0.22 -22.25
N SER A 225 9.95 0.20 -21.07
CA SER A 225 11.03 -0.71 -20.74
C SER A 225 10.60 -2.17 -20.82
N CYS A 226 9.34 -2.49 -20.52
CA CYS A 226 8.80 -3.85 -20.70
C CYS A 226 8.80 -4.26 -22.18
N ASN A 227 8.34 -3.37 -23.08
CA ASN A 227 8.35 -3.62 -24.52
C ASN A 227 9.78 -3.78 -25.05
N LYS A 228 10.69 -2.91 -24.60
CA LYS A 228 12.11 -2.98 -24.99
C LYS A 228 12.76 -4.28 -24.51
N LEU A 229 12.53 -4.68 -23.26
CA LEU A 229 13.01 -5.95 -22.73
C LEU A 229 12.44 -7.12 -23.53
N HIS A 230 11.14 -7.11 -23.81
CA HIS A 230 10.50 -8.15 -24.60
C HIS A 230 11.15 -8.28 -25.99
N ARG A 231 11.44 -7.16 -26.67
CA ARG A 231 12.14 -7.15 -27.98
C ARG A 231 13.60 -7.62 -27.89
N LEU A 232 14.27 -7.38 -26.76
CA LEU A 232 15.62 -7.91 -26.53
C LEU A 232 15.62 -9.44 -26.39
N VAL A 233 14.57 -10.01 -25.80
CA VAL A 233 14.40 -11.47 -25.66
C VAL A 233 13.91 -12.10 -26.97
N TYR A 234 12.82 -11.56 -27.55
CA TYR A 234 12.18 -12.05 -28.78
C TYR A 234 12.44 -11.08 -29.95
N LYS A 235 13.62 -11.19 -30.56
CA LYS A 235 14.07 -10.28 -31.63
C LYS A 235 13.13 -10.21 -32.85
N ASP A 236 12.45 -11.32 -33.16
CA ASP A 236 11.59 -11.45 -34.34
C ASP A 236 10.10 -11.24 -34.04
N CYS A 237 9.74 -10.95 -32.77
CA CYS A 237 8.36 -10.71 -32.39
C CYS A 237 8.02 -9.21 -32.49
N HIS A 238 7.36 -8.82 -33.59
CA HIS A 238 6.90 -7.45 -33.80
C HIS A 238 5.63 -7.09 -33.01
N ARG A 239 5.07 -8.04 -32.25
CA ARG A 239 3.85 -7.88 -31.49
C ARG A 239 4.19 -7.66 -30.02
N ASP A 240 3.78 -6.52 -29.48
CA ASP A 240 3.83 -6.23 -28.04
C ASP A 240 2.74 -7.00 -27.25
N GLU A 241 2.29 -8.16 -27.77
CA GLU A 241 1.17 -8.96 -27.25
C GLU A 241 1.44 -9.59 -25.88
N HIS A 242 2.71 -9.67 -25.48
CA HIS A 242 3.15 -10.24 -24.21
C HIS A 242 3.57 -9.19 -23.18
N VAL A 243 3.32 -7.91 -23.45
CA VAL A 243 3.55 -6.83 -22.48
C VAL A 243 2.24 -6.49 -21.80
N GLU A 244 2.19 -6.60 -20.47
CA GLU A 244 0.98 -6.32 -19.71
C GLU A 244 1.15 -5.09 -18.81
N TRP A 245 0.27 -4.11 -19.02
CA TRP A 245 0.10 -3.03 -18.06
C TRP A 245 -0.73 -3.54 -16.88
N GLU A 246 -0.12 -3.59 -15.71
CA GLU A 246 -0.66 -4.31 -14.56
C GLU A 246 -2.03 -3.76 -14.09
N PRO A 247 -3.02 -4.63 -13.77
CA PRO A 247 -4.40 -4.21 -13.48
C PRO A 247 -4.57 -3.19 -12.34
N PHE A 248 -3.75 -3.26 -11.29
CA PHE A 248 -3.78 -2.26 -10.21
C PHE A 248 -3.46 -0.86 -10.77
N HIS A 249 -2.35 -0.73 -11.50
CA HIS A 249 -1.93 0.54 -12.11
C HIS A 249 -2.90 1.04 -13.18
N LYS A 250 -3.49 0.14 -13.99
CA LYS A 250 -4.61 0.48 -14.91
C LYS A 250 -5.75 1.16 -14.14
N SER A 251 -6.18 0.54 -13.04
CA SER A 251 -7.27 1.07 -12.23
C SER A 251 -6.89 2.37 -11.53
N GLU A 252 -5.64 2.51 -11.05
CA GLU A 252 -5.19 3.73 -10.39
C GLU A 252 -5.11 4.90 -11.38
N ALA A 253 -4.60 4.67 -12.59
CA ALA A 253 -4.54 5.66 -13.65
C ALA A 253 -5.95 6.10 -14.11
N ALA A 254 -6.88 5.16 -14.29
CA ALA A 254 -8.27 5.48 -14.60
C ALA A 254 -8.93 6.33 -13.51
N MET A 255 -8.65 6.01 -12.23
CA MET A 255 -9.15 6.80 -11.12
C MET A 255 -8.52 8.18 -11.06
N ARG A 256 -7.20 8.28 -11.23
CA ARG A 256 -6.47 9.55 -11.29
C ARG A 256 -7.05 10.45 -12.36
N SER A 257 -7.27 9.92 -13.56
CA SER A 257 -7.94 10.65 -14.65
C SER A 257 -9.35 11.11 -14.26
N SER A 258 -10.11 10.28 -13.56
CA SER A 258 -11.47 10.62 -13.09
C SER A 258 -11.46 11.71 -12.01
N ILE A 259 -10.49 11.67 -11.09
CA ILE A 259 -10.27 12.70 -10.06
C ILE A 259 -9.92 14.03 -10.71
N ASP A 260 -8.99 14.01 -11.66
CA ASP A 260 -8.51 15.23 -12.34
C ASP A 260 -9.61 15.89 -13.20
N LYS A 261 -10.68 15.15 -13.55
CA LYS A 261 -11.88 15.67 -14.24
C LYS A 261 -12.97 16.20 -13.30
N SER A 262 -12.89 15.94 -12.00
CA SER A 262 -13.92 16.31 -11.02
C SER A 262 -13.48 17.51 -10.17
N GLU A 263 -14.11 18.67 -10.37
CA GLU A 263 -13.83 19.86 -9.58
C GLU A 263 -14.11 19.65 -8.08
N MET A 264 -15.14 18.85 -7.74
CA MET A 264 -15.42 18.52 -6.35
C MET A 264 -14.36 17.61 -5.72
N CYS A 265 -13.76 16.69 -6.47
CA CYS A 265 -12.63 15.91 -5.97
C CYS A 265 -11.42 16.83 -5.68
N LYS A 266 -11.13 17.77 -6.59
CA LYS A 266 -10.03 18.73 -6.42
C LYS A 266 -10.27 19.61 -5.20
N GLU A 267 -11.50 20.10 -5.03
CA GLU A 267 -11.90 20.90 -3.88
C GLU A 267 -11.76 20.13 -2.57
N MET A 268 -12.25 18.89 -2.51
CA MET A 268 -12.10 18.03 -1.33
C MET A 268 -10.62 17.78 -0.97
N LEU A 269 -9.77 17.51 -1.96
CA LEU A 269 -8.32 17.38 -1.75
C LEU A 269 -7.67 18.68 -1.28
N ALA A 270 -8.08 19.82 -1.83
CA ALA A 270 -7.59 21.13 -1.42
C ALA A 270 -7.95 21.44 0.05
N ILE A 271 -9.17 21.12 0.47
CA ILE A 271 -9.61 21.24 1.87
C ILE A 271 -8.80 20.29 2.76
N GLY A 272 -8.65 19.02 2.37
CA GLY A 272 -7.83 18.07 3.11
C GLY A 272 -6.39 18.59 3.32
N ARG A 273 -5.76 19.13 2.27
CA ARG A 273 -4.40 19.72 2.35
C ARG A 273 -4.37 20.91 3.30
N ALA A 274 -5.35 21.80 3.21
CA ALA A 274 -5.42 22.96 4.08
C ALA A 274 -5.62 22.56 5.55
N MET A 275 -6.44 21.54 5.83
CA MET A 275 -6.62 20.99 7.18
C MET A 275 -5.31 20.37 7.69
N SER A 276 -4.63 19.59 6.85
CA SER A 276 -3.30 19.04 7.16
C SER A 276 -2.28 20.14 7.48
N GLN A 277 -2.26 21.22 6.71
CA GLN A 277 -1.35 22.35 6.92
C GLN A 277 -1.65 23.11 8.21
N HIS A 278 -2.93 23.26 8.54
CA HIS A 278 -3.32 24.01 9.73
C HIS A 278 -3.28 23.21 11.02
N PHE A 279 -3.49 21.89 10.97
CA PHE A 279 -3.70 21.05 12.15
C PHE A 279 -2.82 19.79 12.20
N GLY A 280 -2.05 19.49 11.16
CA GLY A 280 -1.24 18.27 11.07
C GLY A 280 0.09 18.34 11.83
N TYR A 281 0.64 19.54 12.05
CA TYR A 281 1.98 19.71 12.63
C TYR A 281 2.11 20.95 13.52
N GLY A 282 3.19 21.00 14.31
CA GLY A 282 3.56 22.12 15.18
C GLY A 282 2.45 22.56 16.13
N CYS A 283 2.36 23.87 16.35
CA CYS A 283 1.32 24.48 17.21
C CYS A 283 -0.10 24.17 16.72
N GLY A 284 -0.29 23.98 15.41
CA GLY A 284 -1.57 23.59 14.83
C GLY A 284 -2.09 22.25 15.33
N ARG A 285 -1.19 21.27 15.48
CA ARG A 285 -1.52 19.95 16.05
C ARG A 285 -1.88 20.03 17.53
N ILE A 286 -1.21 20.90 18.29
CA ILE A 286 -1.51 21.13 19.71
C ILE A 286 -2.90 21.73 19.84
N LEU A 287 -3.18 22.81 19.10
CA LEU A 287 -4.50 23.47 19.07
C LEU A 287 -5.60 22.47 18.72
N TYR A 288 -5.38 21.64 17.69
CA TYR A 288 -6.34 20.63 17.27
C TYR A 288 -6.64 19.60 18.37
N ARG A 289 -5.61 19.12 19.08
CA ARG A 289 -5.78 18.21 20.23
C ARG A 289 -6.53 18.87 21.38
N SER A 290 -6.27 20.15 21.66
CA SER A 290 -7.01 20.89 22.69
C SER A 290 -8.49 21.04 22.33
N VAL A 291 -8.80 21.34 21.07
CA VAL A 291 -10.19 21.42 20.57
C VAL A 291 -10.90 20.07 20.73
N ILE A 292 -10.24 18.97 20.34
CA ILE A 292 -10.80 17.63 20.50
C ILE A 292 -11.06 17.32 21.98
N SER A 293 -10.09 17.61 22.85
CA SER A 293 -10.21 17.39 24.30
C SER A 293 -11.39 18.16 24.90
N GLU A 294 -11.59 19.40 24.47
CA GLU A 294 -12.70 20.25 24.92
C GLU A 294 -14.06 19.72 24.44
N MET A 295 -14.10 19.19 23.21
CA MET A 295 -15.32 18.62 22.63
C MET A 295 -15.70 17.26 23.21
N GLN A 296 -14.81 16.62 23.99
CA GLN A 296 -14.99 15.27 24.54
C GLN A 296 -15.31 14.23 23.46
N GLU A 297 -14.74 14.39 22.27
CA GLU A 297 -14.95 13.47 21.15
C GLU A 297 -13.66 12.66 20.89
N ASP A 298 -13.79 11.35 20.61
CA ASP A 298 -12.66 10.51 20.22
C ASP A 298 -12.37 10.67 18.72
N PHE A 299 -11.29 11.36 18.37
CA PHE A 299 -10.99 11.64 16.96
C PHE A 299 -9.59 11.28 16.49
N GLY A 300 -9.54 11.04 15.18
CA GLY A 300 -8.34 10.67 14.45
C GLY A 300 -7.36 11.83 14.26
N HIS A 301 -6.16 11.49 13.80
CA HIS A 301 -5.15 12.47 13.41
C HIS A 301 -5.64 13.31 12.23
N ALA A 302 -5.15 14.53 12.05
CA ALA A 302 -5.47 15.32 10.85
C ALA A 302 -5.03 14.57 9.58
N ALA A 303 -5.84 14.66 8.51
CA ALA A 303 -5.55 13.98 7.25
C ALA A 303 -4.12 14.28 6.78
N GLN A 304 -3.33 13.26 6.48
CA GLN A 304 -2.13 13.43 5.68
C GLN A 304 -2.54 13.34 4.22
N VAL A 305 -2.51 14.48 3.52
CA VAL A 305 -2.76 14.48 2.07
C VAL A 305 -1.43 14.26 1.36
N GLY A 306 -1.13 12.99 1.12
CA GLY A 306 0.10 12.55 0.47
C GLY A 306 0.06 11.07 0.12
N GLY A 307 1.13 10.59 -0.50
CA GLY A 307 1.27 9.19 -0.94
C GLY A 307 1.21 9.03 -2.45
N THR A 308 1.87 7.99 -2.94
CA THR A 308 1.93 7.63 -4.36
C THR A 308 0.58 7.10 -4.88
N ARG A 309 -0.23 6.53 -3.99
CA ARG A 309 -1.55 5.94 -4.29
C ARG A 309 -2.68 6.96 -4.13
N LYS A 310 -2.97 7.72 -5.18
CA LYS A 310 -3.96 8.82 -5.13
C LYS A 310 -5.36 8.36 -4.71
N GLY A 311 -5.77 7.16 -5.11
CA GLY A 311 -7.09 6.62 -4.79
C GLY A 311 -7.29 6.30 -3.31
N GLU A 312 -6.30 5.65 -2.71
CA GLU A 312 -6.30 5.38 -1.27
C GLU A 312 -6.20 6.68 -0.47
N ALA A 313 -5.32 7.60 -0.89
CA ALA A 313 -5.24 8.92 -0.29
C ALA A 313 -6.58 9.66 -0.32
N LEU A 314 -7.32 9.60 -1.44
CA LEU A 314 -8.62 10.24 -1.56
C LEU A 314 -9.67 9.64 -0.61
N ALA A 315 -9.71 8.31 -0.50
CA ALA A 315 -10.61 7.63 0.44
C ALA A 315 -10.31 8.03 1.88
N ASN A 316 -9.02 8.10 2.24
CA ASN A 316 -8.57 8.50 3.56
C ASN A 316 -8.89 9.98 3.83
N VAL A 317 -8.70 10.87 2.86
CA VAL A 317 -9.06 12.29 2.98
C VAL A 317 -10.56 12.46 3.20
N ALA A 318 -11.40 11.78 2.41
CA ALA A 318 -12.85 11.85 2.58
C ALA A 318 -13.27 11.36 3.98
N ALA A 319 -12.81 10.17 4.38
CA ALA A 319 -13.11 9.62 5.70
C ALA A 319 -12.63 10.54 6.84
N ASN A 320 -11.45 11.14 6.69
CA ASN A 320 -10.87 12.02 7.69
C ASN A 320 -11.60 13.36 7.80
N ILE A 321 -11.95 13.99 6.68
CA ILE A 321 -12.75 15.23 6.70
C ILE A 321 -14.07 14.97 7.43
N LEU A 322 -14.73 13.83 7.17
CA LEU A 322 -15.99 13.47 7.83
C LEU A 322 -15.81 13.20 9.31
N SER A 323 -14.81 12.41 9.70
CA SER A 323 -14.56 12.09 11.11
C SER A 323 -14.20 13.35 11.91
N ASN A 324 -13.44 14.26 11.31
CA ASN A 324 -12.91 15.45 11.97
C ASN A 324 -13.72 16.72 11.69
N TYR A 325 -14.87 16.61 11.00
CA TYR A 325 -15.61 17.76 10.47
C TYR A 325 -15.89 18.83 11.53
N ARG A 326 -16.40 18.41 12.70
CA ARG A 326 -16.73 19.31 13.82
C ARG A 326 -15.47 19.93 14.42
N ALA A 327 -14.46 19.11 14.71
CA ALA A 327 -13.19 19.57 15.27
C ALA A 327 -12.47 20.56 14.32
N TYR A 328 -12.55 20.34 13.00
CA TYR A 328 -12.04 21.29 12.01
C TYR A 328 -12.80 22.60 12.00
N ALA A 329 -14.13 22.57 12.07
CA ALA A 329 -14.94 23.79 12.14
C ALA A 329 -14.58 24.61 13.40
N VAL A 330 -14.56 23.98 14.57
CA VAL A 330 -14.22 24.64 15.84
C VAL A 330 -12.77 25.10 15.85
N GLY A 331 -11.84 24.29 15.34
CA GLY A 331 -10.42 24.65 15.23
C GLY A 331 -10.17 25.85 14.32
N LEU A 332 -10.94 26.00 13.23
CA LEU A 332 -10.87 27.19 12.38
C LEU A 332 -11.39 28.43 13.12
N HIS A 333 -12.45 28.32 13.92
CA HIS A 333 -12.91 29.41 14.78
C HIS A 333 -11.84 29.81 15.81
N ALA A 334 -11.17 28.83 16.43
CA ALA A 334 -10.09 29.09 17.36
C ALA A 334 -8.93 29.84 16.68
N LYS A 335 -8.52 29.42 15.47
CA LYS A 335 -7.50 30.13 14.68
C LYS A 335 -7.90 31.55 14.28
N VAL A 336 -9.18 31.78 13.94
CA VAL A 336 -9.68 33.13 13.67
C VAL A 336 -9.53 34.02 14.92
N LYS A 337 -9.84 33.49 16.10
CA LYS A 337 -9.69 34.21 17.38
C LYS A 337 -8.21 34.46 17.74
N GLU A 338 -7.32 33.50 17.50
CA GLU A 338 -5.87 33.71 17.63
C GLU A 338 -5.38 34.83 16.70
N LYS A 339 -5.89 34.85 15.46
CA LYS A 339 -5.52 35.88 14.48
C LYS A 339 -5.99 37.27 14.89
N GLN A 340 -7.21 37.38 15.44
CA GLN A 340 -7.72 38.63 16.01
C GLN A 340 -6.87 39.14 17.18
N ARG A 341 -6.16 38.24 17.88
CA ARG A 341 -5.20 38.57 18.94
C ARG A 341 -3.79 38.83 18.42
N GLY A 342 -3.58 38.92 17.10
CA GLY A 342 -2.27 39.17 16.49
C GLY A 342 -1.39 37.93 16.28
N HIS A 343 -1.87 36.73 16.57
CA HIS A 343 -1.09 35.49 16.44
C HIS A 343 -1.34 34.77 15.09
N GLY A 344 -0.36 33.99 14.63
CA GLY A 344 -0.50 33.13 13.45
C GLY A 344 -0.20 33.81 12.10
N SER A 345 0.31 33.01 11.17
CA SER A 345 0.78 33.45 9.85
C SER A 345 -0.33 33.61 8.81
N SER A 346 -1.46 32.93 8.97
CA SER A 346 -2.58 32.97 8.01
C SER A 346 -3.45 34.21 8.20
N SER A 347 -3.95 34.78 7.11
CA SER A 347 -4.89 35.90 7.18
C SER A 347 -6.25 35.47 7.74
N GLN A 348 -6.96 36.38 8.42
CA GLN A 348 -8.32 36.11 8.88
C GLN A 348 -9.25 35.81 7.69
N LYS A 349 -9.11 36.54 6.59
CA LYS A 349 -9.89 36.33 5.36
C LYS A 349 -9.71 34.91 4.80
N SER A 350 -8.47 34.41 4.73
CA SER A 350 -8.20 33.05 4.24
C SER A 350 -8.81 31.98 5.14
N LEU A 351 -8.76 32.15 6.47
CA LEU A 351 -9.37 31.22 7.43
C LEU A 351 -10.89 31.19 7.30
N LEU A 352 -11.54 32.35 7.16
CA LEU A 352 -12.99 32.44 6.96
C LEU A 352 -13.42 31.82 5.63
N THR A 353 -12.69 32.07 4.54
CA THR A 353 -12.95 31.43 3.24
C THR A 353 -12.80 29.91 3.35
N LEU A 354 -11.77 29.43 4.04
CA LEU A 354 -11.56 28.00 4.25
C LEU A 354 -12.69 27.36 5.06
N GLY A 355 -13.17 28.04 6.12
CA GLY A 355 -14.32 27.61 6.90
C GLY A 355 -15.60 27.53 6.06
N ARG A 356 -15.90 28.55 5.24
CA ARG A 356 -17.05 28.52 4.33
C ARG A 356 -16.99 27.36 3.33
N ARG A 357 -15.80 27.08 2.79
CA ARG A 357 -15.61 25.96 1.85
C ARG A 357 -15.79 24.62 2.55
N LEU A 358 -15.20 24.42 3.74
CA LEU A 358 -15.36 23.22 4.56
C LEU A 358 -16.84 22.95 4.89
N LEU A 359 -17.58 23.99 5.27
CA LEU A 359 -18.99 23.93 5.67
C LEU A 359 -19.96 23.98 4.48
N SER A 360 -19.46 24.00 3.24
CA SER A 360 -20.31 24.01 2.05
C SER A 360 -21.12 22.72 1.97
N VAL A 361 -22.44 22.85 1.79
CA VAL A 361 -23.36 21.72 1.66
C VAL A 361 -22.94 20.79 0.53
N ASP A 362 -22.52 21.35 -0.61
CA ASP A 362 -22.09 20.58 -1.77
C ASP A 362 -20.85 19.73 -1.45
N LEU A 363 -19.88 20.29 -0.71
CA LEU A 363 -18.69 19.57 -0.29
C LEU A 363 -19.05 18.44 0.69
N VAL A 364 -19.92 18.71 1.66
CA VAL A 364 -20.32 17.72 2.66
C VAL A 364 -21.05 16.56 2.00
N ILE A 365 -22.05 16.82 1.16
CA ILE A 365 -22.80 15.79 0.43
C ILE A 365 -21.86 14.98 -0.47
N PHE A 366 -20.98 15.66 -1.21
CA PHE A 366 -20.00 15.00 -2.07
C PHE A 366 -19.07 14.09 -1.26
N THR A 367 -18.54 14.58 -0.13
CA THR A 367 -17.61 13.83 0.72
C THR A 367 -18.28 12.60 1.33
N LEU A 368 -19.54 12.69 1.76
CA LEU A 368 -20.32 11.56 2.29
C LEU A 368 -20.50 10.47 1.23
N ALA A 369 -21.00 10.83 0.04
CA ALA A 369 -21.20 9.89 -1.06
C ALA A 369 -19.88 9.29 -1.56
N MET A 370 -18.84 10.12 -1.67
CA MET A 370 -17.51 9.67 -2.09
C MET A 370 -16.90 8.70 -1.08
N SER A 371 -17.07 8.94 0.22
CA SER A 371 -16.61 8.02 1.26
C SER A 371 -17.26 6.64 1.14
N ASP A 372 -18.57 6.59 0.92
CA ASP A 372 -19.32 5.33 0.74
C ASP A 372 -18.81 4.57 -0.51
N ILE A 373 -18.76 5.23 -1.67
CA ILE A 373 -18.31 4.60 -2.92
C ILE A 373 -16.86 4.11 -2.82
N MET A 374 -15.97 4.92 -2.25
CA MET A 374 -14.55 4.55 -2.13
C MET A 374 -14.36 3.37 -1.18
N ARG A 375 -15.08 3.34 -0.05
CA ARG A 375 -14.98 2.25 0.92
C ARG A 375 -15.58 0.95 0.40
N ASP A 376 -16.74 1.02 -0.26
CA ASP A 376 -17.55 -0.17 -0.54
C ASP A 376 -17.34 -0.71 -1.97
N ARG A 377 -16.84 0.13 -2.90
CA ARG A 377 -16.55 -0.26 -4.29
C ARG A 377 -15.06 -0.29 -4.58
N GLN A 378 -14.36 0.80 -4.28
CA GLN A 378 -12.98 0.97 -4.73
C GLN A 378 -11.99 0.16 -3.90
N LYS A 379 -12.07 0.23 -2.56
CA LYS A 379 -11.14 -0.45 -1.67
C LYS A 379 -11.14 -1.98 -1.87
N PRO A 380 -12.30 -2.68 -1.97
CA PRO A 380 -12.31 -4.11 -2.25
C PRO A 380 -11.64 -4.46 -3.58
N TRP A 381 -11.87 -3.66 -4.62
CA TRP A 381 -11.22 -3.84 -5.92
C TRP A 381 -9.71 -3.67 -5.83
N THR A 382 -9.24 -2.59 -5.20
CA THR A 382 -7.81 -2.34 -5.00
C THR A 382 -7.13 -3.48 -4.24
N LEU A 383 -7.73 -3.92 -3.13
CA LEU A 383 -7.21 -5.05 -2.36
C LEU A 383 -7.20 -6.34 -3.18
N MET A 384 -8.20 -6.57 -4.02
CA MET A 384 -8.25 -7.75 -4.87
C MET A 384 -7.18 -7.72 -5.96
N THR A 385 -6.95 -6.58 -6.63
CA THR A 385 -5.88 -6.45 -7.64
C THR A 385 -4.49 -6.56 -7.04
N GLN A 386 -4.33 -6.24 -5.74
CA GLN A 386 -3.07 -6.36 -5.03
C GLN A 386 -2.83 -7.75 -4.40
N ARG A 387 -3.84 -8.64 -4.41
CA ARG A 387 -3.66 -10.01 -3.94
C ARG A 387 -2.86 -10.79 -4.99
N SER A 388 -1.65 -11.20 -4.62
CA SER A 388 -0.84 -12.14 -5.40
C SER A 388 -1.62 -13.42 -5.72
N GLY A 389 -1.36 -14.01 -6.89
CA GLY A 389 -1.88 -15.32 -7.30
C GLY A 389 -3.35 -15.36 -7.74
N GLN A 390 -4.04 -14.22 -7.89
CA GLN A 390 -5.39 -14.22 -8.45
C GLN A 390 -5.37 -14.51 -9.95
N LEU A 391 -6.23 -15.43 -10.39
CA LEU A 391 -6.30 -15.83 -11.80
C LEU A 391 -6.91 -14.70 -12.65
N PRO A 392 -6.43 -14.46 -13.88
CA PRO A 392 -6.89 -13.33 -14.71
C PRO A 392 -8.40 -13.31 -14.96
N TRP A 393 -9.03 -14.47 -15.17
CA TRP A 393 -10.49 -14.55 -15.37
C TRP A 393 -11.29 -14.24 -14.10
N VAL A 394 -10.73 -14.49 -12.91
CA VAL A 394 -11.35 -14.10 -11.65
C VAL A 394 -11.33 -12.57 -11.54
N LEU A 395 -10.17 -11.96 -11.79
CA LEU A 395 -10.02 -10.50 -11.81
C LEU A 395 -10.97 -9.85 -12.83
N HIS A 396 -11.08 -10.42 -14.03
CA HIS A 396 -11.98 -9.93 -15.07
C HIS A 396 -13.46 -10.03 -14.67
N ARG A 397 -13.92 -11.15 -14.11
CA ARG A 397 -15.31 -11.27 -13.61
C ARG A 397 -15.63 -10.24 -12.53
N TYR A 398 -14.70 -10.03 -11.60
CA TYR A 398 -14.85 -9.01 -10.58
C TYR A 398 -14.87 -7.59 -11.16
N PHE A 399 -14.09 -7.34 -12.21
CA PHE A 399 -14.09 -6.07 -12.93
C PHE A 399 -15.45 -5.79 -13.56
N LEU A 400 -16.02 -6.76 -14.29
CA LEU A 400 -17.35 -6.63 -14.89
C LEU A 400 -18.42 -6.37 -13.83
N LYS A 401 -18.43 -7.16 -12.75
CA LYS A 401 -19.35 -6.96 -11.61
C LYS A 401 -19.20 -5.58 -10.96
N ARG A 402 -17.98 -5.05 -10.91
CA ARG A 402 -17.71 -3.69 -10.43
C ARG A 402 -18.28 -2.64 -11.39
N GLN A 403 -18.12 -2.82 -12.70
CA GLN A 403 -18.68 -1.90 -13.69
C GLN A 403 -20.20 -1.85 -13.61
N GLU A 404 -20.87 -3.01 -13.51
CA GLU A 404 -22.31 -3.12 -13.31
C GLU A 404 -22.76 -2.34 -12.07
N ARG A 405 -22.12 -2.58 -10.92
CA ARG A 405 -22.42 -1.86 -9.67
C ARG A 405 -22.21 -0.36 -9.76
N LEU A 406 -21.13 0.09 -10.42
CA LEU A 406 -20.89 1.52 -10.62
C LEU A 406 -21.97 2.15 -11.50
N GLN A 407 -22.46 1.42 -12.50
CA GLN A 407 -23.56 1.87 -13.35
C GLN A 407 -24.89 1.97 -12.56
N GLU A 408 -25.14 1.01 -11.67
CA GLU A 408 -26.27 1.05 -10.72
C GLU A 408 -26.15 2.22 -9.73
N ASP A 409 -24.95 2.48 -9.22
CA ASP A 409 -24.68 3.61 -8.31
C ASP A 409 -24.95 4.95 -9.02
N VAL A 410 -24.56 5.10 -10.29
CA VAL A 410 -24.88 6.30 -11.11
C VAL A 410 -26.39 6.49 -11.25
N ASN A 411 -27.14 5.42 -11.51
CA ASN A 411 -28.60 5.50 -11.62
C ASN A 411 -29.23 5.86 -10.27
N SER A 412 -28.74 5.26 -9.18
CA SER A 412 -29.19 5.54 -7.81
C SER A 412 -28.94 6.99 -7.41
N LEU A 413 -27.78 7.56 -7.75
CA LEU A 413 -27.48 8.98 -7.50
C LEU A 413 -28.42 9.91 -8.27
N ARG A 414 -28.80 9.58 -9.51
CA ARG A 414 -29.80 10.35 -10.27
C ARG A 414 -31.18 10.30 -9.61
N GLU A 415 -31.59 9.16 -9.10
CA GLU A 415 -32.86 9.00 -8.39
C GLU A 415 -32.86 9.74 -7.05
N VAL A 416 -31.79 9.62 -6.26
CA VAL A 416 -31.62 10.38 -5.01
C VAL A 416 -31.65 11.89 -5.26
N ARG A 417 -31.04 12.36 -6.36
CA ARG A 417 -31.13 13.76 -6.76
C ARG A 417 -32.57 14.19 -7.06
N ARG A 418 -33.33 13.39 -7.82
CA ARG A 418 -34.74 13.67 -8.11
C ARG A 418 -35.57 13.69 -6.83
N LEU A 419 -35.35 12.73 -5.93
CA LEU A 419 -35.99 12.68 -4.63
C LEU A 419 -35.68 13.93 -3.82
N ALA A 420 -34.41 14.34 -3.74
CA ALA A 420 -34.02 15.56 -3.04
C ALA A 420 -34.76 16.79 -3.60
N SER A 421 -34.86 16.94 -4.93
CA SER A 421 -35.64 18.01 -5.54
C SER A 421 -37.12 17.95 -5.16
N LEU A 422 -37.73 16.76 -5.12
CA LEU A 422 -39.11 16.59 -4.67
C LEU A 422 -39.27 17.00 -3.20
N LEU A 423 -38.36 16.59 -2.32
CA LEU A 423 -38.39 16.96 -0.90
C LEU A 423 -38.27 18.48 -0.72
N THR A 424 -37.39 19.14 -1.48
CA THR A 424 -37.25 20.60 -1.47
C THR A 424 -38.53 21.30 -1.91
N LEU A 425 -39.28 20.74 -2.85
CA LEU A 425 -40.59 21.30 -3.22
C LEU A 425 -41.65 21.04 -2.14
N LEU A 426 -41.67 19.82 -1.59
CA LEU A 426 -42.66 19.41 -0.58
C LEU A 426 -42.47 20.09 0.77
N GLN A 427 -41.26 20.54 1.12
CA GLN A 427 -41.01 21.21 2.41
C GLN A 427 -41.81 22.49 2.61
N HIS A 428 -42.32 23.09 1.53
CA HIS A 428 -43.20 24.26 1.60
C HIS A 428 -44.66 23.92 1.94
N TYR A 429 -45.05 22.65 1.80
CA TYR A 429 -46.43 22.18 1.94
C TYR A 429 -46.61 21.14 3.05
N VAL A 430 -45.52 20.51 3.49
CA VAL A 430 -45.54 19.36 4.40
C VAL A 430 -44.64 19.64 5.59
N ASP A 431 -45.11 19.30 6.80
CA ASP A 431 -44.31 19.48 8.00
C ASP A 431 -43.03 18.61 7.99
N PRO A 432 -41.94 19.06 8.63
CA PRO A 432 -40.67 18.32 8.65
C PRO A 432 -40.78 16.89 9.21
N GLY A 433 -41.72 16.62 10.12
CA GLY A 433 -41.95 15.29 10.69
C GLY A 433 -42.52 14.30 9.66
N SER A 434 -43.46 14.77 8.84
CA SER A 434 -44.02 13.99 7.74
C SER A 434 -43.01 13.73 6.63
N LEU A 435 -42.16 14.71 6.29
CA LEU A 435 -41.04 14.48 5.35
C LEU A 435 -40.03 13.44 5.87
N LYS A 436 -39.70 13.47 7.18
CA LYS A 436 -38.86 12.44 7.80
C LYS A 436 -39.50 11.06 7.74
N ARG A 437 -40.80 10.95 8.02
CA ARG A 437 -41.54 9.67 7.91
C ARG A 437 -41.57 9.16 6.47
N PHE A 438 -41.76 10.05 5.49
CA PHE A 438 -41.69 9.69 4.08
C PHE A 438 -40.30 9.17 3.69
N MET A 439 -39.23 9.86 4.10
CA MET A 439 -37.86 9.40 3.87
C MET A 439 -37.55 8.06 4.53
N PHE A 440 -38.07 7.84 5.74
CA PHE A 440 -37.95 6.56 6.41
C PHE A 440 -38.75 5.46 5.67
N ALA A 441 -39.96 5.76 5.19
CA ALA A 441 -40.76 4.81 4.40
C ALA A 441 -40.06 4.41 3.10
N GLN A 442 -39.33 5.33 2.45
CA GLN A 442 -38.56 5.01 1.25
C GLN A 442 -37.55 3.89 1.50
N LEU A 443 -36.93 3.82 2.69
CA LEU A 443 -35.95 2.77 3.03
C LEU A 443 -36.53 1.33 2.99
N PHE A 444 -37.85 1.17 3.00
CA PHE A 444 -38.49 -0.15 2.88
C PHE A 444 -38.79 -0.56 1.43
N THR A 445 -38.73 0.39 0.49
CA THR A 445 -38.86 0.12 -0.95
C THR A 445 -37.58 -0.53 -1.50
N SER A 446 -37.66 -1.14 -2.69
CA SER A 446 -36.47 -1.64 -3.39
C SER A 446 -35.51 -0.51 -3.73
N SER A 447 -36.02 0.61 -4.23
CA SER A 447 -35.23 1.80 -4.57
C SER A 447 -34.54 2.40 -3.36
N GLY A 448 -35.24 2.57 -2.24
CA GLY A 448 -34.63 3.17 -1.05
C GLY A 448 -33.62 2.27 -0.35
N ARG A 449 -33.78 0.94 -0.40
CA ARG A 449 -32.70 0.01 0.03
C ARG A 449 -31.45 0.18 -0.83
N ARG A 450 -31.62 0.26 -2.15
CA ARG A 450 -30.52 0.51 -3.09
C ARG A 450 -29.86 1.86 -2.84
N TRP A 451 -30.64 2.93 -2.63
CA TRP A 451 -30.10 4.24 -2.28
C TRP A 451 -29.31 4.21 -0.99
N TYR A 452 -29.81 3.52 0.04
CA TYR A 452 -29.12 3.36 1.31
C TYR A 452 -27.78 2.64 1.17
N GLU A 453 -27.68 1.64 0.28
CA GLU A 453 -26.41 0.98 0.00
C GLU A 453 -25.40 1.89 -0.71
N THR A 454 -25.85 2.76 -1.62
CA THR A 454 -24.98 3.68 -2.36
C THR A 454 -24.62 4.93 -1.55
N THR A 455 -25.50 5.41 -0.68
CA THR A 455 -25.36 6.69 0.06
C THR A 455 -25.70 6.58 1.54
N ARG A 456 -25.28 5.48 2.17
CA ARG A 456 -25.51 5.17 3.59
C ARG A 456 -25.30 6.37 4.52
N HIS A 457 -24.24 7.14 4.29
CA HIS A 457 -23.89 8.29 5.11
C HIS A 457 -24.82 9.50 4.88
N LEU A 458 -25.44 9.64 3.71
CA LEU A 458 -26.49 10.67 3.51
C LEU A 458 -27.75 10.31 4.30
N PHE A 459 -28.07 9.01 4.40
CA PHE A 459 -29.24 8.54 5.14
C PHE A 459 -29.02 8.44 6.66
N SER A 460 -27.78 8.41 7.14
CA SER A 460 -27.48 8.40 8.59
C SER A 460 -27.83 9.73 9.28
N VAL A 461 -27.99 10.81 8.51
CA VAL A 461 -28.46 12.12 8.99
C VAL A 461 -29.95 12.12 9.28
N VAL A 462 -30.72 11.12 8.79
CA VAL A 462 -32.10 10.93 9.22
C VAL A 462 -32.06 10.39 10.65
N PRO A 463 -32.47 11.16 11.66
CA PRO A 463 -32.32 10.75 13.06
C PRO A 463 -33.05 9.43 13.26
N ARG A 464 -32.29 8.39 13.65
CA ARG A 464 -32.90 7.17 14.17
C ARG A 464 -33.73 7.59 15.37
N LYS A 465 -35.02 7.23 15.38
CA LYS A 465 -35.82 7.30 16.60
C LYS A 465 -34.97 6.61 17.68
N LYS A 466 -34.59 7.33 18.74
CA LYS A 466 -34.13 6.65 19.95
C LYS A 466 -35.28 5.71 20.30
N SER A 467 -35.03 4.41 20.27
CA SER A 467 -35.94 3.42 20.83
C SER A 467 -36.15 3.83 22.28
N CYS A 468 -37.33 4.40 22.54
CA CYS A 468 -37.86 4.51 23.90
C CYS A 468 -38.21 3.13 24.40
#